data_AF-A0A397DFL4-F1
#
_entry.id   AF-A0A397DFL4-F1
#
_cell.length_a   1.000
_cell.length_b   1.000
_cell.length_c   1.000
_cell.angle_alpha   90.00
_cell.angle_beta   90.00
_cell.angle_gamma   90.00
#
_symmetry.space_group_name_H-M   'P 1'
#
loop_
_entity.id
_entity.type
_entity.pdbx_description
1 polymer ?
#
loop_
_entity_poly.entity_id
_entity_poly.type
_entity_poly.pdbx_seq_one_letter_code
_entity_poly.pdbx_strand_id
1 'polypeptide(L)'
;MSDYDYADMDHNAFAPSPQVMTLEDTILKVKRLQAEGNTLAEAGLFQAAIARWQHGLDIDPTNGTLYELQAQAYLASNDVFRSIQAG
;
A
#
# COMPACT_ATOMS: atom_id res chain seq x y z
N MET A 1 8.38 -25.49 58.79
CA MET A 1 8.79 -26.10 57.52
C MET A 1 7.61 -25.97 56.58
N SER A 2 7.58 -25.10 55.58
CA SER A 2 8.67 -24.34 54.94
C SER A 2 8.08 -23.09 54.29
N ASP A 3 8.70 -21.94 54.59
CA ASP A 3 8.71 -20.76 53.73
C ASP A 3 9.20 -21.14 52.34
N TYR A 4 8.46 -20.78 51.30
CA TYR A 4 9.02 -20.33 50.01
C TYR A 4 7.98 -19.47 49.31
N ASP A 5 7.96 -18.23 49.78
CA ASP A 5 7.62 -17.04 49.01
C ASP A 5 8.67 -16.91 47.89
N TYR A 6 8.27 -17.09 46.64
CA TYR A 6 9.02 -16.68 45.46
C TYR A 6 8.06 -16.03 44.47
N ALA A 7 7.84 -14.74 44.75
CA ALA A 7 8.05 -13.65 43.81
C ALA A 7 7.53 -13.84 42.37
N ASP A 8 6.55 -13.00 42.03
CA ASP A 8 6.77 -12.01 40.96
C ASP A 8 7.04 -12.61 39.58
N MET A 9 6.01 -13.25 39.02
CA MET A 9 5.91 -13.36 37.57
C MET A 9 4.81 -12.43 37.09
N ASP A 10 5.14 -11.14 37.10
CA ASP A 10 4.62 -10.16 36.14
C ASP A 10 4.77 -10.73 34.73
N HIS A 11 3.77 -11.49 34.28
CA HIS A 11 3.59 -11.79 32.85
C HIS A 11 2.85 -10.63 32.21
N ASN A 12 3.33 -9.40 32.42
CA ASN A 12 2.99 -8.28 31.56
C ASN A 12 4.01 -8.18 30.40
N ALA A 13 4.34 -9.33 29.82
CA ALA A 13 5.06 -9.42 28.56
C ALA A 13 4.05 -9.58 27.42
N PHE A 14 3.14 -8.61 27.27
CA PHE A 14 2.51 -8.39 25.97
C PHE A 14 3.59 -7.85 25.02
N ALA A 15 4.43 -8.77 24.54
CA ALA A 15 5.19 -8.54 23.33
C ALA A 15 4.21 -8.03 22.26
N PRO A 16 4.51 -6.93 21.53
CA PRO A 16 3.63 -6.49 20.46
C PRO A 16 3.48 -7.66 19.50
N SER A 17 2.26 -8.18 19.41
CA SER A 17 1.92 -9.29 18.53
C SER A 17 2.44 -8.91 17.13
N PRO A 18 3.18 -9.79 16.43
CA PRO A 18 3.51 -9.53 15.03
C PRO A 18 2.18 -9.30 14.33
N GLN A 19 1.94 -8.08 13.86
CA GLN A 19 0.67 -7.65 13.32
C GLN A 19 0.31 -8.60 12.17
N VAL A 20 -0.53 -9.60 12.47
CA VAL A 20 -1.10 -10.48 11.46
C VAL A 20 -2.08 -9.61 10.71
N MET A 21 -1.59 -8.94 9.67
CA MET A 21 -2.38 -8.06 8.85
C MET A 21 -3.58 -8.86 8.34
N THR A 22 -4.77 -8.47 8.76
CA THR A 22 -5.98 -9.19 8.37
C THR A 22 -6.27 -8.94 6.89
N LEU A 23 -7.10 -9.79 6.28
CA LEU A 23 -7.54 -9.57 4.90
C LEU A 23 -8.24 -8.21 4.75
N GLU A 24 -8.97 -7.76 5.77
CA GLU A 24 -9.64 -6.46 5.80
C GLU A 24 -8.62 -5.30 5.80
N ASP A 25 -7.57 -5.39 6.60
CA ASP A 25 -6.48 -4.39 6.63
C ASP A 25 -5.76 -4.29 5.28
N THR A 26 -5.59 -5.43 4.63
CA THR A 26 -4.96 -5.58 3.32
C THR A 26 -5.79 -4.86 2.25
N ILE A 27 -7.11 -5.11 2.20
CA ILE A 27 -8.03 -4.45 1.26
C ILE A 27 -8.07 -2.95 1.50
N LEU A 28 -8.13 -2.50 2.76
CA LEU A 28 -8.15 -1.08 3.10
C LEU A 28 -6.85 -0.38 2.67
N LYS A 29 -5.71 -1.03 2.87
CA LYS A 29 -4.40 -0.51 2.44
C LYS A 29 -4.31 -0.41 0.92
N VAL A 30 -4.75 -1.44 0.19
CA VAL A 30 -4.76 -1.43 -1.28
C VAL A 30 -5.66 -0.30 -1.80
N LYS A 31 -6.87 -0.13 -1.23
CA LYS A 31 -7.76 0.99 -1.58
C LYS A 31 -7.14 2.36 -1.32
N ARG A 32 -6.43 2.52 -0.20
CA ARG A 32 -5.72 3.77 0.10
C ARG A 32 -4.62 4.05 -0.91
N LEU A 33 -3.81 3.04 -1.25
CA LEU A 33 -2.76 3.16 -2.27
C LEU A 33 -3.34 3.48 -3.65
N GLN A 34 -4.48 2.89 -3.99
CA GLN A 34 -5.24 3.21 -5.18
C GLN A 34 -5.63 4.69 -5.21
N ALA A 35 -6.26 5.19 -4.15
CA ALA A 35 -6.69 6.59 -4.04
C ALA A 35 -5.50 7.56 -4.10
N GLU A 36 -4.41 7.27 -3.38
CA GLU A 36 -3.17 8.05 -3.45
C GLU A 36 -2.61 8.11 -4.88
N GLY A 37 -2.59 6.98 -5.58
CA GLY A 37 -2.17 6.95 -6.98
C GLY A 37 -3.10 7.75 -7.90
N ASN A 38 -4.41 7.71 -7.68
CA ASN A 38 -5.36 8.51 -8.46
C ASN A 38 -5.13 10.02 -8.29
N THR A 39 -4.93 10.49 -7.06
CA THR A 39 -4.62 11.90 -6.80
C THR A 39 -3.31 12.33 -7.48
N LEU A 40 -2.30 11.46 -7.51
CA LEU A 40 -1.05 11.74 -8.23
C LEU A 40 -1.24 11.77 -9.75
N ALA A 41 -2.06 10.87 -10.30
CA ALA A 41 -2.38 10.84 -11.72
C ALA A 41 -3.16 12.09 -12.15
N GLU A 42 -4.12 12.54 -11.35
CA GLU A 42 -4.84 13.80 -11.55
C GLU A 42 -3.92 15.03 -11.53
N ALA A 43 -2.85 15.00 -10.74
CA ALA A 43 -1.81 16.01 -10.74
C ALA A 43 -0.82 15.91 -11.92
N GLY A 44 -1.01 14.98 -12.85
CA GLY A 44 -0.11 14.70 -13.98
C GLY A 44 1.17 13.96 -13.59
N LEU A 45 1.30 13.53 -12.33
CA LEU A 45 2.45 12.80 -11.80
C LEU A 45 2.30 11.30 -12.05
N PHE A 46 2.16 10.91 -13.32
CA PHE A 46 1.86 9.53 -13.74
C PHE A 46 2.87 8.50 -13.21
N GLN A 47 4.17 8.83 -13.18
CA GLN A 47 5.20 7.92 -12.65
C GLN A 47 5.02 7.66 -11.15
N ALA A 48 4.67 8.70 -10.37
CA ALA A 48 4.42 8.55 -8.94
C ALA A 48 3.12 7.79 -8.67
N ALA A 49 2.09 8.00 -9.51
CA ALA A 49 0.84 7.26 -9.45
C ALA A 49 1.05 5.75 -9.68
N ILE A 50 1.79 5.40 -10.73
CA ILE A 50 2.12 4.01 -11.07
C ILE A 50 2.86 3.32 -9.93
N ALA A 51 3.79 4.01 -9.26
CA ALA A 51 4.49 3.46 -8.10
C ALA A 51 3.53 3.14 -6.93
N ARG A 52 2.53 4.00 -6.67
CA ARG A 52 1.53 3.74 -5.61
C ARG A 52 0.65 2.54 -5.94
N TRP A 53 0.20 2.44 -7.19
CA TRP A 53 -0.57 1.28 -7.64
C TRP A 53 0.25 0.00 -7.63
N GLN A 54 1.53 0.07 -7.96
CA GLN A 54 2.44 -1.08 -7.88
C GLN A 54 2.55 -1.61 -6.45
N HIS A 55 2.69 -0.73 -5.46
CA HIS A 55 2.65 -1.13 -4.05
C HIS A 55 1.31 -1.77 -3.65
N GLY A 56 0.20 -1.35 -4.27
CA GLY A 56 -1.10 -1.99 -4.08
C GLY A 56 -1.14 -3.40 -4.67
N LEU A 57 -0.53 -3.60 -5.84
CA LEU A 57 -0.41 -4.90 -6.52
C LEU A 57 0.56 -5.86 -5.80
N ASP A 58 1.59 -5.35 -5.14
CA ASP A 58 2.49 -6.17 -4.32
C ASP A 58 1.75 -6.78 -3.10
N ILE A 59 0.64 -6.15 -2.70
CA ILE A 59 -0.23 -6.57 -1.60
C ILE A 59 -1.39 -7.43 -2.12
N ASP A 60 -2.06 -6.98 -3.18
CA ASP A 60 -3.15 -7.68 -3.87
C ASP A 60 -2.87 -7.76 -5.38
N PRO A 61 -2.14 -8.79 -5.83
CA PRO A 61 -1.79 -8.96 -7.23
C PRO A 61 -2.99 -9.32 -8.11
N THR A 62 -4.16 -9.59 -7.52
CA THR A 62 -5.38 -9.94 -8.24
C THR A 62 -6.25 -8.71 -8.55
N ASN A 63 -5.85 -7.53 -8.08
CA ASN A 63 -6.59 -6.30 -8.28
C ASN A 63 -6.48 -5.80 -9.73
N GLY A 64 -7.43 -6.21 -10.57
CA GLY A 64 -7.52 -5.81 -11.98
C GLY A 64 -7.60 -4.29 -12.18
N THR A 65 -8.25 -3.57 -11.27
CA THR A 65 -8.41 -2.12 -11.37
C THR A 65 -7.07 -1.38 -11.33
N LEU A 66 -6.12 -1.84 -10.53
CA LEU A 66 -4.78 -1.22 -10.47
C LEU A 66 -4.01 -1.37 -11.78
N TYR A 67 -4.13 -2.51 -12.46
CA TYR A 67 -3.54 -2.71 -13.78
C TYR A 67 -4.16 -1.79 -14.84
N GLU A 68 -5.49 -1.64 -14.81
CA GLU A 68 -6.20 -0.72 -15.72
C GLU A 68 -5.75 0.73 -15.53
N LEU A 69 -5.61 1.17 -14.27
CA LEU A 69 -5.12 2.50 -13.93
C LEU A 69 -3.69 2.73 -14.41
N GLN A 70 -2.79 1.75 -14.20
CA GLN A 70 -1.42 1.80 -14.71
C GLN A 70 -1.40 1.93 -16.23
N ALA A 71 -2.18 1.12 -16.95
CA ALA A 71 -2.27 1.17 -18.41
C ALA A 71 -2.71 2.56 -18.90
N GLN A 72 -3.74 3.15 -18.29
CA GLN A 72 -4.21 4.50 -18.62
C GLN A 72 -3.14 5.56 -18.36
N ALA A 73 -2.44 5.49 -17.23
CA ALA A 73 -1.36 6.43 -16.92
C ALA A 73 -0.17 6.31 -17.89
N TYR A 74 0.18 5.11 -18.33
CA TYR A 74 1.21 4.93 -19.35
C TYR A 74 0.84 5.59 -20.68
N LEU A 75 -0.41 5.39 -21.14
CA LEU A 75 -0.92 6.05 -22.35
C LEU A 75 -0.88 7.57 -22.21
N ALA A 76 -1.43 8.11 -21.13
CA ALA A 76 -1.45 9.55 -20.86
C ALA A 76 -0.03 10.14 -20.79
N SER A 77 0.92 9.46 -20.14
CA SER A 77 2.30 9.93 -20.04
C SER A 77 3.00 10.01 -21.41
N ASN A 78 2.74 9.04 -22.30
CA ASN A 78 3.28 9.05 -23.66
C ASN A 78 2.65 10.13 -24.53
N ASP A 79 1.33 10.35 -24.42
CA ASP A 79 0.64 11.42 -25.16
C ASP A 79 1.07 12.82 -24.72
N VAL A 80 1.22 13.03 -23.40
CA VAL A 80 1.76 14.29 -22.86
C VAL A 80 3.16 14.51 -23.41
N PHE A 81 4.06 13.52 -23.33
CA PHE A 81 5.44 13.64 -23.83
C PHE A 81 5.51 14.01 -25.33
N ARG A 82 4.67 13.38 -26.16
CA ARG A 82 4.58 13.71 -27.59
C ARG A 82 4.10 15.14 -27.82
N SER A 83 3.14 15.59 -27.01
CA SER A 83 2.59 16.95 -27.11
C SER A 83 3.64 18.02 -26.77
N ILE A 84 4.56 17.76 -25.83
CA ILE A 84 5.64 18.71 -25.50
C ILE A 84 6.72 18.77 -26.59
N GLN A 85 7.00 17.66 -27.26
CA GLN A 85 8.02 17.62 -28.32
C GLN A 85 7.57 18.20 -29.67
N ALA A 86 6.25 18.29 -29.89
CA ALA A 86 5.69 18.79 -31.16
C ALA A 86 5.44 20.31 -31.16
N GLY A 87 5.82 21.03 -30.09
CA GLY A 87 5.63 22.47 -29.91
C GLY A 87 6.85 23.31 -30.28
#